data_AF-A0AA86P9D9-F1
#
_entry.id   AF-A0AA86P9D9-F1
#
_cell.length_a   1.000
_cell.length_b   1.000
_cell.length_c   1.000
_cell.angle_alpha   90.00
_cell.angle_beta   90.00
_cell.angle_gamma   90.00
#
_symmetry.space_group_name_H-M   'P 1'
#
loop_
_entity.id
_entity.type
_entity.pdbx_description
1 polymer ?
#
loop_
_entity_poly.entity_id
_entity_poly.type
_entity_poly.pdbx_seq_one_letter_code
_entity_poly.pdbx_strand_id
1 'polypeptide(L)'
;MDGDLSPGDVIVHSGDFTNGESSTDCDFNSVRQFLDQFSKLPFKHKIFIGGNHDHALQFTDQFDELLNQYPNVNYLFNSSFQQ
;
A
#
# COMPACT_ATOMS: atom_id res chain seq x y z
N MET A 1 -20.90 3.79 5.30
CA MET A 1 -21.24 4.15 3.91
C MET A 1 -20.26 3.38 3.06
N ASP A 2 -20.63 2.17 2.68
CA ASP A 2 -19.81 1.32 1.82
C ASP A 2 -19.91 1.89 0.40
N GLY A 3 -18.92 2.70 0.03
CA GLY A 3 -18.74 3.16 -1.34
C GLY A 3 -18.39 1.94 -2.18
N ASP A 4 -19.40 1.35 -2.82
CA ASP A 4 -19.31 0.12 -3.58
C ASP A 4 -18.32 0.30 -4.75
N LEU A 5 -17.10 -0.19 -4.57
CA LEU A 5 -16.13 -0.26 -5.64
C LEU A 5 -16.67 -1.23 -6.69
N SER A 6 -16.68 -0.79 -7.96
CA SER A 6 -17.12 -1.67 -9.04
C SER A 6 -16.32 -2.97 -9.04
N PRO A 7 -16.97 -4.13 -9.20
CA PRO A 7 -16.26 -5.41 -9.25
C PRO A 7 -15.20 -5.41 -10.34
N GLY A 8 -14.04 -5.98 -10.04
CA GLY A 8 -12.92 -6.07 -10.97
C GLY A 8 -11.83 -7.02 -10.48
N ASP A 9 -10.96 -7.43 -11.40
CA ASP A 9 -9.86 -8.35 -11.08
C ASP A 9 -8.66 -7.63 -10.45
N VAL A 10 -8.43 -6.37 -10.81
CA VAL A 10 -7.24 -5.60 -10.45
C VAL A 10 -7.63 -4.25 -9.87
N ILE A 11 -6.98 -3.88 -8.76
CA ILE A 11 -6.98 -2.51 -8.24
C ILE A 11 -5.55 -1.99 -8.15
N VAL A 12 -5.37 -0.72 -8.52
CA VAL A 12 -4.08 -0.04 -8.49
C VAL A 12 -4.22 1.25 -7.66
N HIS A 13 -3.36 1.43 -6.66
CA HIS A 13 -3.20 2.69 -5.95
C HIS A 13 -1.90 3.39 -6.38
N SER A 14 -2.00 4.64 -6.85
CA SER A 14 -0.90 5.34 -7.54
C SER A 14 -0.02 6.20 -6.63
N GLY A 15 0.13 5.83 -5.36
CA GLY A 15 0.91 6.59 -4.35
C GLY A 15 0.11 7.69 -3.64
N ASP A 16 0.77 8.37 -2.69
CA ASP A 16 0.23 9.44 -1.84
C ASP A 16 -0.96 8.98 -1.00
N PHE A 17 -0.80 7.86 -0.29
CA PHE A 17 -1.79 7.34 0.64
C PHE A 17 -1.53 7.77 2.10
N THR A 18 -0.40 8.41 2.38
CA THR A 18 -0.12 9.06 3.67
C THR A 18 -0.20 10.59 3.57
N ASN A 19 -0.37 11.26 4.71
CA ASN A 19 -0.52 12.72 4.77
C ASN A 19 0.82 13.49 4.86
N GLY A 20 1.97 12.83 4.71
CA GLY A 20 3.30 13.46 4.70
C GLY A 20 3.73 14.12 6.02
N GLU A 21 3.10 13.79 7.14
CA GLU A 21 3.42 14.38 8.45
C GLU A 21 4.64 13.68 9.08
N SER A 22 5.80 14.23 8.73
CA SER A 22 7.24 14.06 9.10
C SER A 22 7.70 13.22 10.31
N SER A 23 6.85 12.69 11.19
CA SER A 23 7.30 11.72 12.20
C SER A 23 7.21 10.30 11.64
N THR A 24 8.36 9.63 11.53
CA THR A 24 8.51 8.26 11.02
C THR A 24 7.50 7.28 11.63
N ASP A 25 7.23 7.36 12.93
CA ASP A 25 6.26 6.49 13.61
C ASP A 25 4.80 6.74 13.18
N CYS A 26 4.44 7.99 12.88
CA CYS A 26 3.10 8.32 12.38
C CYS A 26 2.92 7.84 10.94
N ASP A 27 3.95 8.01 10.09
CA ASP A 27 3.89 7.53 8.71
C ASP A 27 3.74 6.01 8.64
N PHE A 28 4.45 5.23 9.47
CA PHE A 28 4.30 3.77 9.50
C PHE A 28 2.91 3.31 9.97
N ASN A 29 2.29 4.02 10.91
CA ASN A 29 0.92 3.72 11.32
C ASN A 29 -0.08 3.98 10.18
N SER A 30 0.11 5.07 9.42
CA SER A 30 -0.69 5.35 8.22
C SER A 30 -0.49 4.31 7.12
N VAL A 31 0.76 3.89 6.86
CA VAL A 31 1.06 2.79 5.92
C VAL A 31 0.36 1.50 6.35
N ARG A 32 0.45 1.12 7.64
CA ARG A 32 -0.24 -0.06 8.16
C ARG A 32 -1.76 0.05 8.00
N GLN A 33 -2.34 1.20 8.34
CA GLN A 33 -3.77 1.42 8.19
C GLN A 33 -4.20 1.30 6.72
N PHE A 34 -3.41 1.85 5.79
CA PHE A 34 -3.63 1.67 4.36
C PHE A 34 -3.59 0.20 3.96
N LEU A 35 -2.54 -0.54 4.31
CA LEU A 35 -2.39 -1.97 3.98
C LEU A 35 -3.52 -2.83 4.57
N ASP A 36 -3.97 -2.53 5.79
CA ASP A 36 -5.10 -3.20 6.45
C ASP A 36 -6.42 -3.00 5.72
N GLN A 37 -6.65 -1.82 5.13
CA GLN A 37 -7.84 -1.57 4.33
C GLN A 37 -7.68 -2.17 2.92
N PHE A 38 -6.53 -1.96 2.30
CA PHE A 38 -6.25 -2.35 0.91
C PHE A 38 -6.24 -3.88 0.73
N SER A 39 -5.68 -4.61 1.69
CA SER A 39 -5.66 -6.08 1.68
C SER A 39 -7.04 -6.72 1.75
N LYS A 40 -8.05 -6.03 2.33
CA LYS A 40 -9.43 -6.52 2.48
C LYS A 40 -10.31 -6.28 1.25
N LEU A 41 -9.84 -5.48 0.29
CA LEU A 41 -10.63 -5.19 -0.91
C LEU A 41 -10.87 -6.48 -1.73
N PRO A 42 -12.02 -6.65 -2.38
CA PRO A 42 -12.38 -7.88 -3.08
C PRO A 42 -11.78 -7.99 -4.49
N PHE A 43 -10.52 -7.59 -4.67
CA PHE A 43 -9.80 -7.68 -5.95
C PHE A 43 -8.77 -8.83 -5.89
N LYS A 44 -8.63 -9.53 -7.02
CA LYS A 44 -7.66 -10.63 -7.18
C LYS A 44 -6.21 -10.12 -7.12
N HIS A 45 -5.95 -8.98 -7.76
CA HIS A 45 -4.65 -8.33 -7.78
C HIS A 45 -4.76 -6.95 -7.14
N LYS A 46 -3.97 -6.72 -6.10
CA LYS A 46 -3.86 -5.44 -5.39
C LYS A 46 -2.46 -4.93 -5.60
N ILE A 47 -2.34 -3.81 -6.31
CA ILE A 47 -1.05 -3.24 -6.68
C ILE A 47 -0.99 -1.82 -6.14
N PHE A 48 0.13 -1.42 -5.56
CA PHE A 48 0.37 -0.03 -5.24
C PHE A 48 1.81 0.39 -5.50
N ILE A 49 2.00 1.69 -5.71
CA ILE A 49 3.30 2.35 -5.79
C ILE A 49 3.39 3.41 -4.68
N GLY A 50 4.62 3.84 -4.36
CA GLY A 50 4.86 4.97 -3.47
C GLY A 50 4.75 6.30 -4.21
N GLY A 51 4.17 7.29 -3.53
CA GLY A 51 4.16 8.70 -3.92
C GLY A 51 5.19 9.53 -3.14
N ASN A 52 5.16 10.84 -3.33
CA ASN A 52 6.13 11.74 -2.71
C ASN A 52 5.85 12.02 -1.23
N HIS A 53 4.63 11.75 -0.76
CA HIS A 53 4.24 11.89 0.65
C HIS A 53 4.48 10.61 1.48
N ASP A 54 4.67 9.46 0.83
CA ASP A 54 4.81 8.15 1.48
C ASP A 54 6.25 7.91 2.00
N HIS A 55 6.76 8.83 2.83
CA HIS A 55 8.16 8.83 3.31
C HIS A 55 8.57 7.54 4.03
N ALA A 56 7.63 6.87 4.73
CA ALA A 56 7.90 5.60 5.40
C ALA A 56 8.38 4.49 4.44
N LEU A 57 8.06 4.56 3.15
CA LEU A 57 8.51 3.58 2.15
C LEU A 57 10.01 3.63 1.87
N GLN A 58 10.70 4.69 2.31
CA GLN A 58 12.16 4.82 2.16
C GLN A 58 12.92 3.97 3.18
N PHE A 59 12.27 3.54 4.27
CA PHE A 59 12.86 2.67 5.31
C PHE A 59 12.67 1.20 4.93
N THR A 60 13.47 0.73 3.96
CA THR A 60 13.28 -0.57 3.29
C THR A 60 13.14 -1.75 4.26
N ASP A 61 14.00 -1.86 5.28
CA ASP A 61 13.98 -3.04 6.18
C ASP A 61 12.68 -3.11 7.00
N GLN A 62 12.27 -2.00 7.62
CA GLN A 62 11.05 -1.91 8.41
C GLN A 62 9.80 -2.05 7.54
N PHE A 63 9.84 -1.46 6.34
CA PHE A 63 8.74 -1.55 5.39
C PHE A 63 8.59 -2.97 4.82
N ASP A 64 9.68 -3.66 4.51
CA ASP A 64 9.65 -5.05 4.02
C ASP A 64 9.09 -6.00 5.09
N GLU A 65 9.49 -5.83 6.36
CA GLU A 65 8.92 -6.56 7.50
C GLU A 65 7.41 -6.30 7.65
N LEU A 66 6.95 -5.07 7.39
CA LEU A 66 5.53 -4.73 7.40
C LEU A 66 4.80 -5.36 6.21
N LEU A 67 5.34 -5.23 5.00
CA LEU A 67 4.73 -5.71 3.76
C LEU A 67 4.60 -7.24 3.74
N ASN A 68 5.55 -7.96 4.34
CA ASN A 68 5.51 -9.42 4.50
C ASN A 68 4.28 -9.93 5.28
N GLN A 69 3.61 -9.06 6.04
CA GLN A 69 2.35 -9.39 6.72
C GLN A 69 1.14 -9.38 5.78
N TYR A 70 1.29 -8.85 4.56
CA TYR A 70 0.23 -8.68 3.57
C TYR A 70 0.59 -9.36 2.23
N PRO A 71 0.70 -10.70 2.18
CA PRO A 71 1.17 -11.44 0.99
C PRO A 71 0.24 -11.33 -0.23
N ASN A 72 -0.97 -10.78 -0.07
CA ASN A 72 -1.93 -10.55 -1.14
C ASN A 72 -1.87 -9.12 -1.71
N VAL A 73 -0.93 -8.30 -1.25
CA VAL A 73 -0.70 -6.93 -1.72
C VAL A 73 0.67 -6.88 -2.43
N ASN A 74 0.71 -6.26 -3.60
CA ASN A 74 1.90 -6.15 -4.42
C ASN A 74 2.37 -4.71 -4.44
N TYR A 75 3.58 -4.46 -3.92
CA TYR A 75 4.25 -3.17 -4.02
C TYR A 75 5.19 -3.17 -5.23
N LEU A 76 5.06 -2.17 -6.11
CA LEU A 76 5.97 -1.98 -7.23
C LEU A 76 6.95 -0.84 -6.92
N PHE A 77 8.23 -1.19 -6.83
CA PHE A 77 9.32 -0.26 -6.60
C PHE A 77 10.49 -0.65 -7.49
N ASN A 78 10.56 -0.01 -8.67
CA ASN A 78 11.50 -0.39 -9.74
C ASN A 78 11.43 -1.88 -10.15
N SER A 79 10.30 -2.54 -9.88
CA SER A 79 10.03 -3.94 -10.18
C SER A 79 8.77 -4.06 -11.05
N SER A 80 8.69 -5.11 -11.86
CA SER A 80 7.52 -5.43 -12.67
C SER A 80 6.72 -6.56 -12.05
N PHE A 81 5.39 -6.42 -11.99
CA PHE A 81 4.51 -7.55 -11.67
C PHE A 81 4.50 -8.55 -12.84
N GLN A 82 4.73 -9.84 -12.56
CA GLN A 82 4.60 -10.92 -13.53
C GLN A 82 3.42 -11.81 -13.14
N GLN A 83 2.45 -11.95 -14.06
CA GLN A 83 1.25 -12.79 -13.92
C GLN A 83 1.55 -14.26 -14.17
#